data_AF-A0A1I2D3W8-F1
#
_entry.id   AF-A0A1I2D3W8-F1
#
_cell.length_a   1.000
_cell.length_b   1.000
_cell.length_c   1.000
_cell.angle_alpha   90.00
_cell.angle_beta   90.00
_cell.angle_gamma   90.00
#
_symmetry.space_group_name_H-M   'P 1'
#
loop_
_entity.id
_entity.type
_entity.pdbx_description
1 polymer ?
#
loop_
_entity_poly.entity_id
_entity_poly.type
_entity_poly.pdbx_seq_one_letter_code
_entity_poly.pdbx_strand_id
1 'polypeptide(L)'
;MKIFLTGVTGYIGGSVAKSLLEAGHSVYGLTRSTEQAAAVKEMGVEPVIGSLEDTDMLTQYAQLSDAVIHTADSGHRLAIDTFIRALHGSGKAFVHTSGSGVIGDDAKGEYESQQIYDEDTPFVPIDPQKERVMINEQVRKAGVEQGIRSIVIAPSMIYGTALGLPRESVQLPLIIRKSKEMGAGVYIGEGVNRWSNVHIKDLAELYLLAVENAPAGSFFFAENGEQSYKELAHFVSEALGYGGHTASWSMEEAVGEWGGVARYALATNSRVRAVHARKMLEWEPTGESIQSWISNNV
;
A
#
# COMPACT_ATOMS: atom_id res chain seq x y z
N MET A 1 -14.89 -5.31 16.46
CA MET A 1 -13.97 -4.42 17.21
C MET A 1 -14.31 -2.96 16.94
N LYS A 2 -13.82 -2.05 17.78
CA LYS A 2 -13.73 -0.62 17.51
C LYS A 2 -12.30 -0.28 17.07
N ILE A 3 -12.12 0.29 15.90
CA ILE A 3 -10.79 0.44 15.27
C ILE A 3 -10.51 1.91 14.97
N PHE A 4 -9.35 2.42 15.38
CA PHE A 4 -8.90 3.75 14.95
C PHE A 4 -8.07 3.64 13.67
N LEU A 5 -8.51 4.32 12.63
CA LEU A 5 -7.93 4.26 11.30
C LEU A 5 -7.50 5.65 10.84
N THR A 6 -6.20 5.81 10.59
CA THR A 6 -5.69 7.00 9.89
C THR A 6 -5.64 6.75 8.39
N GLY A 7 -5.88 7.79 7.58
CA GLY A 7 -5.81 7.66 6.11
C GLY A 7 -7.10 7.13 5.49
N VAL A 8 -8.22 7.17 6.22
CA VAL A 8 -9.54 6.69 5.80
C VAL A 8 -10.05 7.33 4.50
N THR A 9 -9.60 8.54 4.17
CA THR A 9 -9.98 9.23 2.92
C THR A 9 -9.10 8.85 1.72
N GLY A 10 -8.09 8.00 1.93
CA GLY A 10 -7.15 7.52 0.91
C GLY A 10 -7.59 6.21 0.27
N TYR A 11 -6.84 5.78 -0.74
CA TYR A 11 -7.13 4.59 -1.54
C TYR A 11 -7.14 3.29 -0.71
N ILE A 12 -6.07 3.06 0.07
CA ILE A 12 -5.97 1.90 0.97
C ILE A 12 -6.93 2.06 2.14
N GLY A 13 -6.80 3.14 2.91
CA GLY A 13 -7.55 3.32 4.15
C GLY A 13 -9.07 3.30 3.94
N GLY A 14 -9.59 3.96 2.89
CA GLY A 14 -11.02 3.92 2.59
C GLY A 14 -11.52 2.51 2.23
N SER A 15 -10.72 1.75 1.49
CA SER A 15 -11.07 0.37 1.11
C SER A 15 -10.99 -0.59 2.31
N VAL A 16 -9.99 -0.41 3.17
CA VAL A 16 -9.87 -1.13 4.45
C VAL A 16 -11.07 -0.80 5.35
N ALA A 17 -11.43 0.49 5.52
CA ALA A 17 -12.59 0.89 6.31
C ALA A 17 -13.88 0.21 5.84
N LYS A 18 -14.10 0.16 4.52
CA LYS A 18 -15.24 -0.52 3.91
C LYS A 18 -15.28 -2.00 4.30
N SER A 19 -14.16 -2.71 4.16
CA SER A 19 -14.06 -4.13 4.53
C SER A 19 -14.29 -4.37 6.03
N LEU A 20 -13.73 -3.53 6.91
CA LEU A 20 -13.93 -3.63 8.36
C LEU A 20 -15.41 -3.44 8.76
N LEU A 21 -16.10 -2.46 8.14
CA LEU A 21 -17.52 -2.20 8.40
C LEU A 21 -18.39 -3.38 7.94
N GLU A 22 -18.08 -3.98 6.79
CA GLU A 22 -18.77 -5.17 6.28
C GLU A 22 -18.57 -6.39 7.17
N ALA A 23 -17.40 -6.51 7.82
CA ALA A 23 -17.13 -7.51 8.85
C ALA A 23 -17.76 -7.18 10.22
N GLY A 24 -18.58 -6.12 10.33
CA GLY A 24 -19.31 -5.76 11.54
C GLY A 24 -18.45 -5.04 12.60
N HIS A 25 -17.30 -4.50 12.22
CA HIS A 25 -16.53 -3.62 13.10
C HIS A 25 -17.04 -2.18 13.04
N SER A 26 -16.68 -1.36 14.02
CA SER A 26 -16.86 0.09 14.00
C SER A 26 -15.51 0.78 13.82
N VAL A 27 -15.50 1.89 13.09
CA VAL A 27 -14.26 2.59 12.71
C VAL A 27 -14.34 4.05 13.15
N TYR A 28 -13.31 4.49 13.86
CA TYR A 28 -12.94 5.90 14.00
C TYR A 28 -12.01 6.28 12.85
N GLY A 29 -12.40 7.21 11.98
CA GLY A 29 -11.62 7.60 10.82
C GLY A 29 -11.03 8.99 10.95
N LEU A 30 -9.70 9.12 10.98
CA LEU A 30 -9.03 10.42 11.03
C LEU A 30 -9.17 11.19 9.71
N THR A 31 -9.72 12.39 9.76
CA THR A 31 -9.83 13.32 8.63
C THR A 31 -9.30 14.70 9.00
N ARG A 32 -8.81 15.45 8.01
CA ARG A 32 -8.21 16.78 8.25
C ARG A 32 -9.21 17.94 8.18
N SER A 33 -10.42 17.69 7.67
CA SER A 33 -11.39 18.76 7.43
C SER A 33 -12.83 18.31 7.65
N THR A 34 -13.69 19.28 7.95
CA THR A 34 -15.13 19.11 8.12
C THR A 34 -15.82 18.57 6.88
N GLU A 35 -15.35 18.96 5.69
CA GLU A 35 -15.90 18.50 4.41
C GLU A 35 -15.61 17.01 4.21
N GLN A 36 -14.39 16.58 4.54
CA GLN A 36 -14.01 15.16 4.48
C GLN A 36 -14.77 14.33 5.54
N ALA A 37 -15.05 14.92 6.71
CA ALA A 37 -15.79 14.25 7.76
C ALA A 37 -17.20 13.85 7.33
N ALA A 38 -17.89 14.66 6.52
CA ALA A 38 -19.21 14.32 5.99
C ALA A 38 -19.16 13.07 5.09
N ALA A 39 -18.24 13.03 4.12
CA ALA A 39 -18.07 11.88 3.24
C ALA A 39 -17.67 10.61 3.99
N VAL A 40 -16.81 10.73 5.02
CA VAL A 40 -16.43 9.61 5.88
C VAL A 40 -17.62 9.11 6.72
N LYS A 41 -18.46 10.02 7.21
CA LYS A 41 -19.69 9.66 7.91
C LYS A 41 -20.69 8.92 7.03
N GLU A 42 -20.83 9.33 5.77
CA GLU A 42 -21.68 8.65 4.78
C GLU A 42 -21.22 7.22 4.48
N MET A 43 -19.92 6.93 4.60
CA MET A 43 -19.41 5.56 4.53
C MET A 43 -19.77 4.69 5.74
N GLY A 44 -20.33 5.26 6.81
CA GLY A 44 -20.58 4.56 8.07
C GLY A 44 -19.41 4.60 9.06
N VAL A 45 -18.38 5.39 8.78
CA VAL A 45 -17.24 5.61 9.68
C VAL A 45 -17.51 6.80 10.60
N GLU A 46 -17.14 6.71 11.88
CA GLU A 46 -17.21 7.85 12.80
C GLU A 46 -16.01 8.78 12.58
N PRO A 47 -16.20 10.00 12.03
CA PRO A 47 -15.08 10.86 11.69
C PRO A 47 -14.45 11.47 12.94
N VAL A 48 -13.11 11.49 12.97
CA VAL A 48 -12.29 12.18 13.96
C VAL A 48 -11.56 13.30 13.23
N ILE A 49 -11.86 14.56 13.58
CA ILE A 49 -11.23 15.71 12.95
C ILE A 49 -9.90 16.00 13.65
N GLY A 50 -8.81 15.98 12.88
CA GLY A 50 -7.46 16.28 13.34
C GLY A 50 -6.39 15.92 12.31
N SER A 51 -5.16 15.85 12.76
CA SER A 51 -3.98 15.58 11.94
C SER A 51 -3.07 14.55 12.59
N LEU A 52 -2.05 14.10 11.85
CA LEU A 52 -1.02 13.22 12.38
C LEU A 52 -0.07 13.93 13.36
N GLU A 53 -0.17 15.26 13.47
CA GLU A 53 0.59 16.09 14.42
C GLU A 53 -0.09 16.15 15.80
N ASP A 54 -1.39 15.83 15.88
CA ASP A 54 -2.18 15.98 17.11
C ASP A 54 -2.00 14.76 18.03
N THR A 55 -0.82 14.63 18.64
CA THR A 55 -0.41 13.43 19.38
C THR A 55 -1.33 13.06 20.54
N ASP A 56 -1.92 14.04 21.21
CA ASP A 56 -2.85 13.80 22.32
C ASP A 56 -4.15 13.14 21.81
N MET A 57 -4.67 13.60 20.68
CA MET A 57 -5.83 13.03 20.01
C MET A 57 -5.51 11.62 19.50
N LEU A 58 -4.36 11.44 18.83
CA LEU A 58 -3.93 10.12 18.37
C LEU A 58 -3.84 9.12 19.53
N THR A 59 -3.27 9.56 20.66
CA THR A 59 -3.17 8.75 21.89
C THR A 59 -4.55 8.39 22.42
N GLN A 60 -5.45 9.38 22.54
CA GLN A 60 -6.81 9.19 23.03
C GLN A 60 -7.57 8.15 22.20
N TYR A 61 -7.61 8.31 20.88
CA TYR A 61 -8.37 7.40 20.01
C TYR A 61 -7.72 6.02 19.88
N ALA A 62 -6.38 5.92 19.95
CA ALA A 62 -5.70 4.65 20.05
C ALA A 62 -6.10 3.89 21.33
N GLN A 63 -6.17 4.58 22.47
CA GLN A 63 -6.54 3.98 23.75
C GLN A 63 -8.04 3.60 23.83
N LEU A 64 -8.92 4.40 23.22
CA LEU A 64 -10.36 4.14 23.15
C LEU A 64 -10.74 3.00 22.19
N SER A 65 -9.82 2.59 21.30
CA SER A 65 -10.05 1.56 20.29
C SER A 65 -9.46 0.21 20.71
N ASP A 66 -9.97 -0.88 20.16
CA ASP A 66 -9.44 -2.23 20.32
C ASP A 66 -8.19 -2.46 19.45
N ALA A 67 -8.07 -1.72 18.35
CA ALA A 67 -6.94 -1.77 17.43
C ALA A 67 -6.70 -0.41 16.74
N VAL A 68 -5.49 -0.22 16.24
CA VAL A 68 -5.10 0.92 15.39
C VAL A 68 -4.62 0.40 14.03
N ILE A 69 -5.09 1.01 12.95
CA ILE A 69 -4.59 0.79 11.59
C ILE A 69 -4.08 2.13 11.05
N HIS A 70 -2.81 2.15 10.65
CA HIS A 70 -2.14 3.33 10.13
C HIS A 70 -1.83 3.15 8.65
N THR A 71 -2.67 3.74 7.78
CA THR A 71 -2.46 3.77 6.31
C THR A 71 -2.11 5.17 5.80
N ALA A 72 -2.01 6.18 6.66
CA ALA A 72 -1.62 7.53 6.27
C ALA A 72 -0.11 7.68 6.38
N ASP A 73 0.58 8.00 5.29
CA ASP A 73 2.01 8.29 5.25
C ASP A 73 2.91 7.30 6.02
N SER A 74 3.43 6.31 5.30
CA SER A 74 4.34 5.29 5.85
C SER A 74 5.61 5.85 6.51
N GLY A 75 5.98 7.10 6.26
CA GLY A 75 7.18 7.75 6.81
C GLY A 75 6.91 8.62 8.04
N HIS A 76 5.65 8.75 8.50
CA HIS A 76 5.28 9.71 9.53
C HIS A 76 5.67 9.26 10.95
N ARG A 77 6.97 9.34 11.27
CA ARG A 77 7.55 8.87 12.54
C ARG A 77 6.79 9.31 13.78
N LEU A 78 6.40 10.58 13.86
CA LEU A 78 5.70 11.12 15.03
C LEU A 78 4.40 10.35 15.34
N ALA A 79 3.65 9.97 14.32
CA ALA A 79 2.38 9.25 14.49
C ALA A 79 2.66 7.80 14.92
N ILE A 80 3.63 7.15 14.28
CA ILE A 80 4.06 5.78 14.57
C ILE A 80 4.57 5.67 16.01
N ASP A 81 5.46 6.58 16.42
CA ASP A 81 6.00 6.67 17.78
C ASP A 81 4.88 6.94 18.80
N THR A 82 3.88 7.74 18.43
CA THR A 82 2.72 8.02 19.28
C THR A 82 1.85 6.78 19.46
N PHE A 83 1.56 6.03 18.38
CA PHE A 83 0.78 4.79 18.49
C PHE A 83 1.50 3.69 19.27
N ILE A 84 2.80 3.50 19.05
CA ILE A 84 3.60 2.55 19.83
C ILE A 84 3.54 2.91 21.32
N ARG A 85 3.74 4.18 21.69
CA ARG A 85 3.65 4.62 23.10
C ARG A 85 2.25 4.46 23.66
N ALA A 86 1.21 4.86 22.92
CA ALA A 86 -0.18 4.84 23.38
C ALA A 86 -0.69 3.42 23.65
N LEU A 87 -0.15 2.42 22.93
CA LEU A 87 -0.57 1.02 23.01
C LEU A 87 0.37 0.15 23.86
N HIS A 88 1.43 0.71 24.44
CA HIS A 88 2.40 -0.04 25.25
C HIS A 88 1.71 -0.89 26.35
N GLY A 89 2.05 -2.18 26.40
CA GLY A 89 1.52 -3.14 27.37
C GLY A 89 0.04 -3.50 27.21
N SER A 90 -0.65 -2.97 26.19
CA SER A 90 -2.10 -3.16 26.04
C SER A 90 -2.49 -4.49 25.39
N GLY A 91 -1.57 -5.17 24.69
CA GLY A 91 -1.84 -6.34 23.86
C GLY A 91 -2.67 -6.04 22.60
N LYS A 92 -3.07 -4.79 22.36
CA LYS A 92 -3.90 -4.38 21.22
C LYS A 92 -3.14 -4.43 19.91
N ALA A 93 -3.88 -4.59 18.81
CA ALA A 93 -3.29 -4.62 17.47
C ALA A 93 -2.89 -3.22 17.00
N PHE A 94 -1.71 -3.15 16.37
CA PHE A 94 -1.25 -1.97 15.64
C PHE A 94 -0.76 -2.39 14.25
N VAL A 95 -1.55 -2.11 13.22
CA VAL A 95 -1.19 -2.41 11.82
C VAL A 95 -0.58 -1.16 11.18
N HIS A 96 0.69 -1.24 10.81
CA HIS A 96 1.41 -0.21 10.06
C HIS A 96 1.48 -0.57 8.58
N THR A 97 1.17 0.41 7.72
CA THR A 97 1.29 0.27 6.27
C THR A 97 2.64 0.78 5.79
N SER A 98 3.41 -0.12 5.21
CA SER A 98 4.66 0.17 4.50
C SER A 98 4.43 0.05 2.98
N GLY A 99 5.41 -0.45 2.23
CA GLY A 99 5.25 -0.87 0.85
C GLY A 99 6.43 -1.71 0.38
N SER A 100 6.20 -2.66 -0.52
CA SER A 100 7.25 -3.55 -1.06
C SER A 100 8.39 -2.79 -1.74
N GLY A 101 8.19 -1.54 -2.14
CA GLY A 101 9.24 -0.67 -2.64
C GLY A 101 10.42 -0.46 -1.69
N VAL A 102 10.35 -0.94 -0.43
CA VAL A 102 11.51 -1.06 0.47
C VAL A 102 12.60 -1.99 -0.05
N ILE A 103 12.26 -3.00 -0.87
CA ILE A 103 13.23 -3.87 -1.56
C ILE A 103 13.58 -3.39 -2.97
N GLY A 104 13.06 -2.21 -3.36
CA GLY A 104 13.26 -1.64 -4.69
C GLY A 104 14.74 -1.37 -4.99
N ASP A 105 15.18 -1.78 -6.19
CA ASP A 105 16.53 -1.51 -6.70
C ASP A 105 16.60 -0.17 -7.47
N ASP A 106 17.65 0.07 -8.25
CA ASP A 106 17.81 1.25 -9.11
C ASP A 106 17.84 0.88 -10.60
N ALA A 107 16.97 -0.05 -11.02
CA ALA A 107 16.99 -0.61 -12.36
C ALA A 107 16.78 0.38 -13.50
N LYS A 108 16.09 1.49 -13.21
CA LYS A 108 15.71 2.53 -14.17
C LYS A 108 14.99 2.01 -15.42
N GLY A 109 14.32 0.87 -15.31
CA GLY A 109 13.67 0.19 -16.42
C GLY A 109 14.60 -0.62 -17.33
N GLU A 110 15.91 -0.60 -17.09
CA GLU A 110 16.94 -1.13 -17.99
C GLU A 110 17.20 -2.64 -17.80
N TYR A 111 16.87 -3.20 -16.64
CA TYR A 111 17.07 -4.62 -16.37
C TYR A 111 15.99 -5.23 -15.47
N GLU A 112 15.72 -6.52 -15.69
CA GLU A 112 14.90 -7.34 -14.80
C GLU A 112 15.80 -8.00 -13.74
N SER A 113 15.53 -7.74 -12.47
CA SER A 113 16.18 -8.48 -11.38
C SER A 113 15.63 -9.91 -11.29
N GLN A 114 16.53 -10.89 -11.24
CA GLN A 114 16.17 -12.30 -11.00
C GLN A 114 15.90 -12.60 -9.52
N GLN A 115 16.20 -11.65 -8.62
CA GLN A 115 15.96 -11.82 -7.19
C GLN A 115 14.47 -11.67 -6.87
N ILE A 116 13.94 -12.64 -6.14
CA ILE A 116 12.59 -12.65 -5.58
C ILE A 116 12.75 -12.71 -4.06
N TYR A 117 11.98 -11.90 -3.32
CA TYR A 117 12.03 -11.83 -1.87
C TYR A 117 10.75 -12.39 -1.25
N ASP A 118 10.87 -13.23 -0.24
CA ASP A 118 9.80 -13.44 0.74
C ASP A 118 10.11 -12.64 2.02
N GLU A 119 9.22 -12.74 3.01
CA GLU A 119 9.33 -11.96 4.25
C GLU A 119 10.57 -12.30 5.12
N ASP A 120 11.24 -13.42 4.86
CA ASP A 120 12.44 -13.88 5.57
C ASP A 120 13.72 -13.66 4.77
N THR A 121 13.61 -13.28 3.49
CA THR A 121 14.76 -13.05 2.62
C THR A 121 15.48 -11.75 3.01
N PRO A 122 16.77 -11.80 3.40
CA PRO A 122 17.51 -10.59 3.76
C PRO A 122 17.77 -9.71 2.54
N PHE A 123 17.75 -8.40 2.75
CA PHE A 123 18.06 -7.42 1.71
C PHE A 123 18.74 -6.19 2.29
N VAL A 124 19.36 -5.39 1.42
CA VAL A 124 19.95 -4.10 1.78
C VAL A 124 19.17 -3.00 1.04
N PRO A 125 18.45 -2.12 1.73
CA PRO A 125 17.71 -1.04 1.07
C PRO A 125 18.65 0.00 0.47
N ILE A 126 18.27 0.53 -0.68
CA ILE A 126 18.88 1.74 -1.23
C ILE A 126 18.58 2.95 -0.33
N ASP A 127 19.38 4.02 -0.44
CA ASP A 127 19.32 5.17 0.47
C ASP A 127 17.91 5.77 0.68
N PRO A 128 17.09 6.02 -0.38
CA PRO A 128 15.74 6.54 -0.20
C PRO A 128 14.80 5.66 0.63
N GLN A 129 15.09 4.35 0.73
CA GLN A 129 14.22 3.38 1.39
C GLN A 129 14.68 3.00 2.80
N LYS A 130 15.91 3.36 3.19
CA LYS A 130 16.48 3.04 4.50
C LYS A 130 15.57 3.46 5.65
N GLU A 131 15.02 4.67 5.57
CA GLU A 131 14.13 5.19 6.64
C GLU A 131 12.89 4.31 6.82
N ARG A 132 12.24 3.90 5.72
CA ARG A 132 11.05 3.05 5.80
C ARG A 132 11.37 1.65 6.32
N VAL A 133 12.56 1.11 6.01
CA VAL A 133 13.02 -0.16 6.60
C VAL A 133 13.24 -0.03 8.10
N MET A 134 13.89 1.04 8.56
CA MET A 134 14.09 1.29 10.00
C MET A 134 12.75 1.46 10.74
N ILE A 135 11.77 2.12 10.11
CA ILE A 135 10.40 2.22 10.64
C ILE A 135 9.75 0.84 10.76
N ASN A 136 9.83 0.00 9.71
CA ASN A 136 9.28 -1.36 9.76
C ASN A 136 9.91 -2.18 10.89
N GLU A 137 11.23 -2.13 11.04
CA GLU A 137 11.96 -2.80 12.13
C GLU A 137 11.51 -2.30 13.50
N GLN A 138 11.36 -0.98 13.66
CA GLN A 138 10.88 -0.37 14.89
C GLN A 138 9.47 -0.87 15.26
N VAL A 139 8.54 -0.88 14.31
CA VAL A 139 7.18 -1.38 14.52
C VAL A 139 7.21 -2.85 14.92
N ARG A 140 7.97 -3.70 14.21
CA ARG A 140 8.08 -5.13 14.54
C ARG A 140 8.69 -5.37 15.91
N LYS A 141 9.75 -4.63 16.25
CA LYS A 141 10.42 -4.71 17.55
C LYS A 141 9.49 -4.34 18.71
N ALA A 142 8.62 -3.35 18.52
CA ALA A 142 7.59 -3.03 19.50
C ALA A 142 6.65 -4.21 19.79
N GLY A 143 6.42 -5.08 18.80
CA GLY A 143 5.61 -6.28 18.94
C GLY A 143 6.24 -7.35 19.83
N VAL A 144 7.57 -7.39 19.85
CA VAL A 144 8.35 -8.33 20.66
C VAL A 144 8.59 -7.79 22.07
N GLU A 145 8.88 -6.50 22.19
CA GLU A 145 9.45 -5.93 23.42
C GLU A 145 8.47 -5.08 24.24
N GLN A 146 7.36 -4.62 23.66
CA GLN A 146 6.52 -3.59 24.27
C GLN A 146 5.09 -4.06 24.59
N GLY A 147 4.81 -5.36 24.47
CA GLY A 147 3.48 -5.91 24.77
C GLY A 147 2.37 -5.35 23.87
N ILE A 148 2.70 -5.09 22.60
CA ILE A 148 1.77 -4.63 21.56
C ILE A 148 1.65 -5.75 20.52
N ARG A 149 0.48 -5.96 19.91
CA ARG A 149 0.36 -6.86 18.76
C ARG A 149 0.62 -6.09 17.47
N SER A 150 1.85 -5.62 17.29
CA SER A 150 2.21 -4.81 16.11
C SER A 150 2.45 -5.66 14.87
N ILE A 151 2.02 -5.16 13.73
CA ILE A 151 2.02 -5.85 12.43
C ILE A 151 2.43 -4.85 11.36
N VAL A 152 3.27 -5.27 10.42
CA VAL A 152 3.61 -4.48 9.22
C VAL A 152 3.04 -5.17 7.99
N ILE A 153 2.29 -4.42 7.16
CA ILE A 153 1.87 -4.86 5.83
C ILE A 153 2.59 -4.01 4.79
N ALA A 154 3.33 -4.66 3.90
CA ALA A 154 4.09 -4.05 2.82
C ALA A 154 3.45 -4.43 1.46
N PRO A 155 2.40 -3.73 1.03
CA PRO A 155 1.74 -4.04 -0.24
C PRO A 155 2.67 -3.84 -1.44
N SER A 156 2.45 -4.64 -2.48
CA SER A 156 3.07 -4.48 -3.79
C SER A 156 2.37 -3.39 -4.63
N MET A 157 2.51 -3.39 -5.96
CA MET A 157 1.77 -2.43 -6.78
C MET A 157 0.27 -2.68 -6.65
N ILE A 158 -0.46 -1.72 -6.08
CA ILE A 158 -1.88 -1.88 -5.81
C ILE A 158 -2.69 -1.37 -7.02
N TYR A 159 -3.65 -2.17 -7.46
CA TYR A 159 -4.58 -1.83 -8.54
C TYR A 159 -6.01 -2.21 -8.18
N GLY A 160 -6.97 -1.81 -9.01
CA GLY A 160 -8.39 -2.01 -8.77
C GLY A 160 -9.15 -0.73 -8.46
N THR A 161 -10.47 -0.79 -8.50
CA THR A 161 -11.35 0.32 -8.12
C THR A 161 -11.43 0.42 -6.60
N ALA A 162 -11.24 1.61 -6.05
CA ALA A 162 -11.36 1.84 -4.60
C ALA A 162 -12.74 1.40 -4.07
N LEU A 163 -12.76 0.75 -2.91
CA LEU A 163 -14.02 0.28 -2.30
C LEU A 163 -14.68 1.35 -1.41
N GLY A 164 -13.86 2.30 -0.92
CA GLY A 164 -14.31 3.45 -0.13
C GLY A 164 -14.57 4.69 -0.98
N LEU A 165 -14.09 5.86 -0.53
CA LEU A 165 -14.18 7.09 -1.33
C LEU A 165 -13.45 6.94 -2.67
N PRO A 166 -13.93 7.57 -3.75
CA PRO A 166 -13.25 7.57 -5.05
C PRO A 166 -11.82 8.09 -4.94
N ARG A 167 -10.86 7.20 -5.15
CA ARG A 167 -9.42 7.46 -5.13
C ARG A 167 -8.71 6.53 -6.10
N GLU A 168 -7.58 6.99 -6.60
CA GLU A 168 -6.72 6.22 -7.50
C GLU A 168 -5.49 5.70 -6.74
N SER A 169 -4.94 4.57 -7.21
CA SER A 169 -3.59 4.14 -6.83
C SER A 169 -2.53 5.01 -7.53
N VAL A 170 -1.26 4.65 -7.41
CA VAL A 170 -0.16 5.50 -7.91
C VAL A 170 0.32 5.06 -9.30
N GLN A 171 0.88 3.85 -9.39
CA GLN A 171 1.71 3.46 -10.54
C GLN A 171 0.89 3.30 -11.83
N LEU A 172 -0.17 2.48 -11.79
CA LEU A 172 -0.99 2.21 -12.98
C LEU A 172 -1.71 3.46 -13.52
N PRO A 173 -2.35 4.31 -12.68
CA PRO A 173 -2.97 5.56 -13.16
C PRO A 173 -1.98 6.56 -13.77
N LEU A 174 -0.74 6.60 -13.30
CA LEU A 174 0.33 7.40 -13.92
C LEU A 174 0.65 6.88 -15.33
N ILE A 175 0.89 5.58 -15.48
CA ILE A 175 1.17 4.97 -16.79
C ILE A 175 0.00 5.21 -17.76
N ILE A 176 -1.25 5.04 -17.32
CA ILE A 176 -2.43 5.27 -18.16
C ILE A 176 -2.49 6.72 -18.64
N ARG A 177 -2.27 7.70 -17.75
CA ARG A 177 -2.27 9.12 -18.12
C ARG A 177 -1.19 9.43 -19.16
N LYS A 178 0.03 8.96 -18.92
CA LYS A 178 1.12 9.18 -19.89
C LYS A 178 0.88 8.47 -21.22
N SER A 179 0.25 7.29 -21.17
CA SER A 179 -0.12 6.55 -22.38
C SER A 179 -1.15 7.30 -23.23
N LYS A 180 -2.13 7.94 -22.58
CA LYS A 180 -3.11 8.81 -23.27
C LYS A 180 -2.44 10.03 -23.90
N GLU A 181 -1.47 10.64 -23.22
CA GLU A 181 -0.70 11.78 -23.75
C GLU A 181 0.14 11.40 -24.96
N MET A 182 0.77 10.21 -24.95
CA MET A 182 1.68 9.77 -26.01
C MET A 182 0.99 9.01 -27.15
N GLY A 183 -0.28 8.59 -26.99
CA GLY A 183 -0.99 7.78 -27.97
C GLY A 183 -0.41 6.36 -28.13
N ALA A 184 0.23 5.85 -27.09
CA ALA A 184 0.89 4.55 -27.05
C ALA A 184 0.92 4.05 -25.60
N GLY A 185 1.04 2.74 -25.37
CA GLY A 185 1.37 2.22 -24.04
C GLY A 185 2.77 2.64 -23.62
N VAL A 186 2.92 3.28 -22.46
CA VAL A 186 4.22 3.86 -22.05
C VAL A 186 4.92 3.05 -20.95
N TYR A 187 6.23 2.88 -21.10
CA TYR A 187 7.15 2.36 -20.09
C TYR A 187 8.44 3.20 -20.04
N ILE A 188 9.25 3.07 -18.99
CA ILE A 188 10.54 3.79 -18.87
C ILE A 188 11.70 2.87 -19.24
N GLY A 189 12.70 3.38 -19.96
CA GLY A 189 13.90 2.64 -20.35
C GLY A 189 13.54 1.47 -21.27
N GLU A 190 14.04 0.27 -20.99
CA GLU A 190 13.66 -0.96 -21.71
C GLU A 190 12.31 -1.56 -21.24
N GLY A 191 11.79 -1.09 -20.11
CA GLY A 191 10.49 -1.50 -19.53
C GLY A 191 10.46 -2.93 -18.97
N VAL A 192 11.63 -3.57 -18.85
CA VAL A 192 11.77 -4.96 -18.41
C VAL A 192 11.73 -5.13 -16.89
N ASN A 193 11.82 -4.03 -16.14
CA ASN A 193 11.70 -4.04 -14.69
C ASN A 193 10.32 -4.57 -14.26
N ARG A 194 10.28 -5.37 -13.20
CA ARG A 194 9.10 -6.16 -12.81
C ARG A 194 8.64 -5.86 -11.40
N TRP A 195 7.33 -5.73 -11.23
CA TRP A 195 6.68 -5.52 -9.93
C TRP A 195 5.63 -6.59 -9.68
N SER A 196 5.67 -7.16 -8.48
CA SER A 196 4.51 -7.84 -7.90
C SER A 196 3.35 -6.86 -7.78
N ASN A 197 2.13 -7.36 -7.83
CA ASN A 197 0.92 -6.56 -7.69
C ASN A 197 -0.16 -7.27 -6.87
N VAL A 198 -1.10 -6.48 -6.36
CA VAL A 198 -2.22 -6.94 -5.55
C VAL A 198 -3.47 -6.13 -5.85
N HIS A 199 -4.60 -6.81 -6.00
CA HIS A 199 -5.89 -6.14 -6.16
C HIS A 199 -6.33 -5.53 -4.81
N ILE A 200 -6.89 -4.31 -4.83
CA ILE A 200 -7.26 -3.56 -3.62
C ILE A 200 -8.25 -4.31 -2.71
N LYS A 201 -9.12 -5.14 -3.31
CA LYS A 201 -10.04 -6.01 -2.55
C LYS A 201 -9.27 -7.04 -1.71
N ASP A 202 -8.33 -7.75 -2.32
CA ASP A 202 -7.54 -8.77 -1.63
C ASP A 202 -6.64 -8.12 -0.56
N LEU A 203 -6.11 -6.93 -0.86
CA LEU A 203 -5.36 -6.16 0.13
C LEU A 203 -6.23 -5.80 1.33
N ALA A 204 -7.44 -5.28 1.12
CA ALA A 204 -8.35 -4.92 2.21
C ALA A 204 -8.71 -6.14 3.09
N GLU A 205 -8.91 -7.30 2.48
CA GLU A 205 -9.10 -8.57 3.19
C GLU A 205 -7.88 -8.96 4.04
N LEU A 206 -6.66 -8.78 3.53
CA LEU A 206 -5.45 -9.03 4.32
C LEU A 206 -5.37 -8.12 5.56
N TYR A 207 -5.80 -6.85 5.48
CA TYR A 207 -5.85 -5.99 6.66
C TYR A 207 -6.84 -6.50 7.71
N LEU A 208 -8.00 -7.00 7.29
CA LEU A 208 -9.00 -7.60 8.18
C LEU A 208 -8.42 -8.84 8.89
N LEU A 209 -7.87 -9.79 8.12
CA LEU A 209 -7.26 -11.00 8.66
C LEU A 209 -6.10 -10.67 9.61
N ALA A 210 -5.27 -9.70 9.25
CA ALA A 210 -4.13 -9.30 10.06
C ALA A 210 -4.55 -8.64 11.38
N VAL A 211 -5.49 -7.69 11.36
CA VAL A 211 -5.93 -7.02 12.59
C VAL A 211 -6.61 -8.01 13.54
N GLU A 212 -7.31 -9.02 13.02
CA GLU A 212 -7.97 -10.04 13.84
C GLU A 212 -6.98 -11.08 14.37
N ASN A 213 -6.11 -11.63 13.52
CA ASN A 213 -5.46 -12.92 13.79
C ASN A 213 -3.92 -12.88 13.76
N ALA A 214 -3.29 -11.83 13.20
CA ALA A 214 -1.84 -11.86 13.03
C ALA A 214 -1.08 -11.86 14.37
N PRO A 215 -0.03 -12.71 14.50
CA PRO A 215 0.89 -12.67 15.64
C PRO A 215 1.60 -11.32 15.78
N ALA A 216 2.04 -11.00 17.00
CA ALA A 216 2.83 -9.82 17.26
C ALA A 216 4.19 -9.88 16.54
N GLY A 217 4.66 -8.74 16.02
CA GLY A 217 5.93 -8.63 15.29
C GLY A 217 5.87 -9.12 13.83
N SER A 218 4.67 -9.47 13.33
CA SER A 218 4.49 -9.98 11.98
C SER A 218 4.84 -8.95 10.91
N PHE A 219 5.36 -9.45 9.79
CA PHE A 219 5.58 -8.70 8.55
C PHE A 219 4.96 -9.50 7.41
N PHE A 220 4.19 -8.82 6.57
CA PHE A 220 3.52 -9.44 5.42
C PHE A 220 3.80 -8.63 4.16
N PHE A 221 4.29 -9.30 3.12
CA PHE A 221 4.09 -8.78 1.77
C PHE A 221 2.63 -9.02 1.35
N ALA A 222 2.13 -8.23 0.40
CA ALA A 222 0.82 -8.46 -0.21
C ALA A 222 0.95 -8.46 -1.74
N GLU A 223 0.74 -9.61 -2.36
CA GLU A 223 0.82 -9.82 -3.81
C GLU A 223 -0.03 -11.02 -4.25
N ASN A 224 -0.51 -10.98 -5.49
CA ASN A 224 -1.19 -12.08 -6.15
C ASN A 224 -0.93 -12.07 -7.67
N GLY A 225 0.29 -11.75 -8.07
CA GLY A 225 0.67 -11.55 -9.47
C GLY A 225 1.92 -10.71 -9.64
N GLU A 226 2.50 -10.71 -10.83
CA GLU A 226 3.62 -9.82 -11.18
C GLU A 226 3.67 -9.52 -12.68
N GLN A 227 3.99 -8.27 -13.03
CA GLN A 227 4.08 -7.79 -14.41
C GLN A 227 5.29 -6.86 -14.58
N SER A 228 5.90 -6.91 -15.76
CA SER A 228 6.85 -5.91 -16.23
C SER A 228 6.12 -4.65 -16.69
N TYR A 229 6.80 -3.51 -16.67
CA TYR A 229 6.20 -2.26 -17.15
C TYR A 229 5.89 -2.30 -18.65
N LYS A 230 6.65 -3.05 -19.44
CA LYS A 230 6.38 -3.26 -20.87
C LYS A 230 5.11 -4.08 -21.12
N GLU A 231 4.85 -5.10 -20.30
CA GLU A 231 3.57 -5.84 -20.34
C GLU A 231 2.40 -4.93 -19.95
N LEU A 232 2.54 -4.14 -18.88
CA LEU A 232 1.51 -3.17 -18.47
C LEU A 232 1.24 -2.14 -19.57
N ALA A 233 2.29 -1.59 -20.18
CA ALA A 233 2.20 -0.67 -21.30
C ALA A 233 1.41 -1.30 -22.46
N HIS A 234 1.72 -2.55 -22.82
CA HIS A 234 0.98 -3.26 -23.86
C HIS A 234 -0.51 -3.44 -23.50
N PHE A 235 -0.83 -3.86 -22.27
CA PHE A 235 -2.23 -4.01 -21.83
C PHE A 235 -3.00 -2.68 -21.86
N VAL A 236 -2.36 -1.60 -21.40
CA VAL A 236 -2.94 -0.25 -21.44
C VAL A 236 -3.13 0.21 -22.88
N SER A 237 -2.18 -0.07 -23.76
CA SER A 237 -2.28 0.26 -25.18
C SER A 237 -3.44 -0.45 -25.87
N GLU A 238 -3.69 -1.72 -25.57
CA GLU A 238 -4.83 -2.46 -26.10
C GLU A 238 -6.15 -1.87 -25.57
N ALA A 239 -6.24 -1.63 -24.26
CA ALA A 239 -7.44 -1.08 -23.64
C ALA A 239 -7.81 0.33 -24.17
N LEU A 240 -6.81 1.18 -24.41
CA LEU A 240 -7.01 2.53 -24.97
C LEU A 240 -7.26 2.55 -26.50
N GLY A 241 -7.23 1.39 -27.17
CA GLY A 241 -7.46 1.30 -28.61
C GLY A 241 -6.27 1.71 -29.48
N TYR A 242 -5.05 1.67 -28.93
CA TYR A 242 -3.80 1.95 -29.66
C TYR A 242 -3.17 0.69 -30.30
N GLY A 243 -3.89 -0.43 -30.32
CA GLY A 243 -3.51 -1.66 -31.02
C GLY A 243 -2.21 -2.29 -30.51
N GLY A 244 -1.96 -2.20 -29.21
CA GLY A 244 -0.78 -2.77 -28.56
C GLY A 244 0.53 -2.02 -28.83
N HIS A 245 0.49 -0.87 -29.50
CA HIS A 245 1.65 -0.02 -29.74
C HIS A 245 2.22 0.55 -28.43
N THR A 246 3.50 0.28 -28.18
CA THR A 246 4.18 0.76 -26.96
C THR A 246 5.34 1.69 -27.29
N ALA A 247 5.59 2.68 -26.43
CA ALA A 247 6.69 3.62 -26.52
C ALA A 247 7.53 3.63 -25.24
N SER A 248 8.86 3.69 -25.41
CA SER A 248 9.77 3.98 -24.31
C SER A 248 9.77 5.48 -24.02
N TRP A 249 9.71 5.81 -22.74
CA TRP A 249 9.89 7.15 -22.19
C TRP A 249 11.25 7.21 -21.51
N SER A 250 12.06 8.22 -21.85
CA SER A 250 13.39 8.30 -21.28
C SER A 250 13.32 8.57 -19.77
N MET A 251 14.27 8.00 -19.03
CA MET A 251 14.37 8.23 -17.59
C MET A 251 14.53 9.72 -17.24
N GLU A 252 15.26 10.49 -18.07
CA GLU A 252 15.47 11.91 -17.87
C GLU A 252 14.17 12.71 -17.96
N GLU A 253 13.39 12.50 -19.04
CA GLU A 253 12.09 13.15 -19.21
C GLU A 253 11.11 12.73 -18.10
N ALA A 254 11.12 11.43 -17.74
CA ALA A 254 10.25 10.91 -16.69
C ALA A 254 10.54 11.53 -15.31
N VAL A 255 11.81 11.68 -14.96
CA VAL A 255 12.21 12.38 -13.74
C VAL A 255 11.95 13.89 -13.84
N GLY A 256 12.12 14.48 -15.02
CA GLY A 256 11.79 15.89 -15.26
C GLY A 256 10.32 16.21 -14.99
N GLU A 257 9.41 15.31 -15.36
CA GLU A 257 7.97 15.49 -15.15
C GLU A 257 7.50 15.05 -13.75
N TRP A 258 7.93 13.87 -13.26
CA TRP A 258 7.36 13.24 -12.05
C TRP A 258 8.37 13.04 -10.91
N GLY A 259 9.59 13.55 -11.07
CA GLY A 259 10.63 13.51 -10.04
C GLY A 259 10.95 12.09 -9.56
N GLY A 260 11.07 11.93 -8.25
CA GLY A 260 11.41 10.65 -7.63
C GLY A 260 10.37 9.54 -7.86
N VAL A 261 9.12 9.87 -8.19
CA VAL A 261 8.08 8.86 -8.45
C VAL A 261 8.42 8.07 -9.72
N ALA A 262 8.85 8.75 -10.78
CA ALA A 262 9.28 8.07 -12.01
C ALA A 262 10.41 7.06 -11.72
N ARG A 263 11.45 7.50 -11.00
CA ARG A 263 12.60 6.65 -10.72
C ARG A 263 12.28 5.49 -9.77
N TYR A 264 11.65 5.77 -8.64
CA TYR A 264 11.56 4.79 -7.54
C TYR A 264 10.24 3.99 -7.51
N ALA A 265 9.17 4.51 -8.11
CA ALA A 265 7.90 3.80 -8.19
C ALA A 265 7.67 3.12 -9.54
N LEU A 266 8.17 3.68 -10.65
CA LEU A 266 7.87 3.16 -12.00
C LEU A 266 9.03 2.39 -12.64
N ALA A 267 10.27 2.62 -12.21
CA ALA A 267 11.44 2.14 -12.93
C ALA A 267 12.35 1.20 -12.12
N THR A 268 11.90 0.74 -10.96
CA THR A 268 12.63 -0.25 -10.13
C THR A 268 12.05 -1.64 -10.34
N ASN A 269 12.75 -2.67 -9.86
CA ASN A 269 12.18 -3.98 -9.62
C ASN A 269 11.62 -4.07 -8.19
N SER A 270 10.47 -4.70 -8.01
CA SER A 270 9.95 -5.09 -6.69
C SER A 270 9.22 -6.42 -6.78
N ARG A 271 9.96 -7.53 -6.66
CA ARG A 271 9.44 -8.89 -6.82
C ARG A 271 9.39 -9.58 -5.47
N VAL A 272 8.18 -9.72 -4.93
CA VAL A 272 7.96 -10.29 -3.61
C VAL A 272 7.01 -11.50 -3.66
N ARG A 273 7.00 -12.32 -2.61
CA ARG A 273 6.03 -13.40 -2.40
C ARG A 273 5.42 -13.25 -1.02
N ALA A 274 4.09 -13.28 -0.94
CA ALA A 274 3.36 -13.18 0.33
C ALA A 274 3.25 -14.57 0.98
N VAL A 275 4.38 -15.10 1.48
CA VAL A 275 4.45 -16.45 2.06
C VAL A 275 3.82 -16.46 3.45
N HIS A 276 4.12 -15.44 4.26
CA HIS A 276 3.59 -15.35 5.62
C HIS A 276 2.08 -15.14 5.64
N ALA A 277 1.54 -14.26 4.79
CA ALA A 277 0.11 -14.00 4.75
C ALA A 277 -0.68 -15.28 4.43
N ARG A 278 -0.24 -16.04 3.43
CA ARG A 278 -0.87 -17.30 3.02
C ARG A 278 -0.75 -18.40 4.08
N LYS A 279 0.41 -18.54 4.72
CA LYS A 279 0.65 -19.62 5.71
C LYS A 279 0.07 -19.34 7.09
N MET A 280 0.13 -18.09 7.54
CA MET A 280 -0.21 -17.72 8.92
C MET A 280 -1.64 -17.23 9.07
N LEU A 281 -2.21 -16.64 8.01
CA LEU A 281 -3.56 -16.07 8.01
C LEU A 281 -4.52 -16.79 7.08
N GLU A 282 -4.07 -17.84 6.39
CA GLU A 282 -4.85 -18.55 5.36
C GLU A 282 -5.41 -17.57 4.31
N TRP A 283 -4.68 -16.50 4.01
CA TRP A 283 -5.11 -15.48 3.06
C TRP A 283 -5.08 -16.02 1.64
N GLU A 284 -6.25 -16.12 1.01
CA GLU A 284 -6.44 -16.64 -0.35
C GLU A 284 -6.95 -15.52 -1.27
N PRO A 285 -6.06 -14.72 -1.89
CA PRO A 285 -6.47 -13.62 -2.76
C PRO A 285 -7.20 -14.12 -4.02
N THR A 286 -8.34 -13.50 -4.34
CA THR A 286 -9.25 -13.92 -5.43
C THR A 286 -9.56 -12.81 -6.43
N GLY A 287 -9.00 -11.62 -6.27
CA GLY A 287 -9.13 -10.52 -7.21
C GLY A 287 -8.73 -10.92 -8.62
N GLU A 288 -9.40 -10.32 -9.61
CA GLU A 288 -9.03 -10.52 -11.01
C GLU A 288 -7.59 -10.03 -11.28
N SER A 289 -6.93 -10.60 -12.28
CA SER A 289 -5.56 -10.21 -12.64
C SER A 289 -5.50 -8.74 -13.08
N ILE A 290 -4.34 -8.10 -12.94
CA ILE A 290 -4.15 -6.71 -13.39
C ILE A 290 -4.44 -6.53 -14.88
N GLN A 291 -4.13 -7.56 -15.70
CA GLN A 291 -4.47 -7.55 -17.13
C GLN A 291 -5.99 -7.51 -17.34
N SER A 292 -6.74 -8.41 -16.68
CA SER A 292 -8.20 -8.44 -16.77
C SER A 292 -8.80 -7.11 -16.32
N TRP A 293 -8.30 -6.57 -15.20
CA TRP A 293 -8.78 -5.29 -14.68
C TRP A 293 -8.52 -4.14 -15.65
N ILE A 294 -7.32 -4.06 -16.24
CA ILE A 294 -6.99 -3.02 -17.25
C ILE A 294 -7.94 -3.11 -18.44
N SER A 295 -8.13 -4.30 -19.01
CA SER A 295 -9.01 -4.50 -20.19
C SER A 295 -10.47 -4.09 -19.95
N ASN A 296 -10.94 -4.18 -18.70
CA ASN A 296 -12.34 -3.89 -18.36
C ASN A 296 -12.58 -2.46 -17.87
N ASN A 297 -11.54 -1.71 -17.48
CA ASN A 297 -11.70 -0.44 -16.73
C ASN A 297 -10.90 0.75 -17.30
N VAL A 298 -10.06 0.57 -18.31
CA VAL A 298 -9.22 1.63 -18.91
C VAL A 298 -9.74 2.04 -20.28
#